data_AF-A0A1G2AQY1-F1
#
_entry.id   AF-A0A1G2AQY1-F1
#
_cell.length_a   1.000
_cell.length_b   1.000
_cell.length_c   1.000
_cell.angle_alpha   90.00
_cell.angle_beta   90.00
_cell.angle_gamma   90.00
#
_symmetry.space_group_name_H-M   'P 1'
#
loop_
_entity.id
_entity.type
_entity.pdbx_description
1 polymer ?
#
loop_
_entity_poly.entity_id
_entity_poly.type
_entity_poly.pdbx_seq_one_letter_code
_entity_poly.pdbx_strand_id
1 'polypeptide(L)'
;MKTGGSFMKAFVGIVLVFASFFQIDVMYTGQPLWLLWGNSEYIRYDSEAHVWMNHNPEIETLFRVLDLYDRVQKHTLPERVPEKKEVKITFNPRSWISENPMEDIQVAMTCAVAVPNRRLKLINVEQSINELGAAENMQHRLWPHLGLLFVGTVADEEGWEVVLYDELIQGYVDLERFVQSGDVVGLSLVVTGMDRGIELARQAKRFGASYCIAGNDSAIFRADQLLQLPDHPIDAVFTTNSLGAIRQFLRHVGSVKLCNLEIPGVAVVPTGVNLSNERSVIQAQRAMQQQLRLQGVFDPHDVFVVPKLDLFSTEYWQKVWSNYRTIFSHKHINPAEVRNALALFAQGCTRTGTADVCSYCTIAGVADIRMPMTEYLKRLLETYQSFGINYVFNATDSVFEMRSVAIDLKSLGAFFPEGIMLYGRAWGLAHHPELIHEWLSLTGGRLLINVGMDSGDERILERGVMKASQFGSRLEENRQAIRNVAAAGAHLHYSLVFGSPGETRETCEKSLEFFEWTRSVLRGQLDQCEADIYWLNHGSPASRVFHDYGYAQQLASLADKEISFETWEHCFHRHRDSLAVPWECEEAWYDHFTSITVEEAQKCNAQVSRAMTAHEGAAPGRPDMFRTAFRPS
;
A
#
# COMPACT_ATOMS: atom_id res chain seq x y z
N MET A 1 -7.58 28.92 -52.74
CA MET A 1 -6.71 29.13 -51.55
C MET A 1 -6.96 28.03 -50.53
N LYS A 2 -6.19 26.94 -50.58
CA LYS A 2 -6.06 25.92 -49.53
C LYS A 2 -4.68 25.29 -49.69
N THR A 3 -3.63 26.02 -49.31
CA THR A 3 -2.23 25.56 -49.48
C THR A 3 -1.36 25.76 -48.22
N GLY A 4 -1.92 26.27 -47.11
CA GLY A 4 -1.14 26.55 -45.89
C GLY A 4 -0.77 25.32 -45.05
N GLY A 5 -1.61 24.27 -45.02
CA GLY A 5 -1.40 23.11 -44.14
C GLY A 5 -0.38 22.09 -44.64
N SER A 6 -0.23 21.94 -45.96
CA SER A 6 0.71 20.98 -46.56
C SER A 6 2.14 21.50 -46.52
N PHE A 7 2.33 22.81 -46.67
CA PHE A 7 3.65 23.44 -46.64
C PHE A 7 4.25 23.42 -45.23
N MET A 8 3.43 23.64 -44.20
CA MET A 8 3.88 23.61 -42.81
C MET A 8 4.28 22.19 -42.36
N LYS A 9 3.55 21.16 -42.81
CA LYS A 9 3.92 19.76 -42.58
C LYS A 9 5.20 19.35 -43.31
N ALA A 10 5.36 19.78 -44.56
CA ALA A 10 6.58 19.53 -45.33
C ALA A 10 7.79 20.27 -44.73
N PHE A 11 7.60 21.52 -44.27
CA PHE A 11 8.64 22.32 -43.64
C PHE A 11 9.09 21.74 -42.30
N VAL A 12 8.15 21.33 -41.44
CA VAL A 12 8.47 20.64 -40.17
C VAL A 12 9.16 19.30 -40.43
N GLY A 13 8.72 18.54 -41.45
CA GLY A 13 9.37 17.30 -41.86
C GLY A 13 10.82 17.51 -42.32
N ILE A 14 11.08 18.53 -43.13
CA ILE A 14 12.45 18.88 -43.57
C ILE A 14 13.31 19.28 -42.37
N VAL A 15 12.78 20.05 -41.40
CA VAL A 15 13.50 20.44 -40.18
C VAL A 15 13.84 19.23 -39.31
N LEU A 16 12.93 18.26 -39.17
CA LEU A 16 13.17 17.04 -38.40
C LEU A 16 14.17 16.09 -39.08
N VAL A 17 14.13 15.98 -40.41
CA VAL A 17 15.16 15.25 -41.18
C VAL A 17 16.51 15.94 -41.01
N PHE A 18 16.55 17.28 -41.10
CA PHE A 18 17.78 18.03 -40.84
C PHE A 18 18.31 17.79 -39.43
N ALA A 19 17.43 17.80 -38.41
CA ALA A 19 17.77 17.53 -37.02
C ALA A 19 18.28 16.10 -36.80
N SER A 20 17.79 15.12 -37.56
CA SER A 20 18.23 13.71 -37.47
C SER A 20 19.67 13.46 -37.93
N PHE A 21 20.27 14.38 -38.69
CA PHE A 21 21.70 14.31 -39.05
C PHE A 21 22.62 14.70 -37.89
N PHE A 22 22.06 15.23 -36.81
CA PHE A 22 22.79 15.72 -35.66
C PHE A 22 22.48 14.84 -34.45
N GLN A 23 23.48 14.07 -34.01
CA GLN A 23 23.43 13.45 -32.70
C GLN A 23 23.82 14.52 -31.67
N ILE A 24 22.91 14.78 -30.73
CA ILE A 24 23.10 15.74 -29.64
C ILE A 24 23.39 14.95 -28.37
N ASP A 25 24.67 14.83 -28.03
CA ASP A 25 25.08 14.22 -26.77
C ASP A 25 25.35 15.33 -25.75
N VAL A 26 24.75 15.21 -24.56
CA VAL A 26 25.02 16.11 -23.44
C VAL A 26 26.17 15.51 -22.64
N MET A 27 27.37 16.08 -22.79
CA MET A 27 28.55 15.61 -22.09
C MET A 27 28.78 16.45 -20.83
N TYR A 28 29.05 15.78 -19.72
CA TYR A 28 29.54 16.40 -18.50
C TYR A 28 31.03 16.71 -18.68
N THR A 29 31.43 17.97 -18.54
CA THR A 29 32.77 18.42 -18.96
C THR A 29 33.86 18.20 -17.90
N GLY A 30 33.52 17.66 -16.74
CA GLY A 30 34.40 17.59 -15.59
C GLY A 30 34.66 18.95 -14.96
N GLN A 31 33.94 20.02 -15.33
CA GLN A 31 34.17 21.38 -14.82
C GLN A 31 32.90 21.96 -14.17
N PRO A 32 33.01 22.77 -13.10
CA PRO A 32 31.84 23.39 -12.47
C PRO A 32 31.24 24.49 -13.34
N LEU A 33 29.95 24.79 -13.18
CA LEU A 33 29.28 25.93 -13.81
C LEU A 33 29.53 27.25 -13.06
N TRP A 34 30.81 27.56 -12.78
CA TRP A 34 31.21 28.65 -11.88
C TRP A 34 30.66 30.04 -12.26
N LEU A 35 30.60 30.37 -13.56
CA LEU A 35 30.04 31.64 -14.06
C LEU A 35 28.63 31.99 -13.53
N LEU A 36 27.82 30.99 -13.18
CA LEU A 36 26.46 31.21 -12.64
C LEU A 36 26.37 30.99 -11.12
N TRP A 37 27.36 30.34 -10.51
CA TRP A 37 27.29 29.81 -9.16
C TRP A 37 28.35 30.34 -8.19
N GLY A 38 29.29 31.16 -8.65
CA GLY A 38 30.24 31.86 -7.78
C GLY A 38 31.64 32.05 -8.37
N ASN A 39 32.52 32.69 -7.62
CA ASN A 39 33.91 32.85 -8.02
C ASN A 39 34.59 31.47 -8.01
N SER A 40 35.30 31.15 -9.10
CA SER A 40 36.04 29.89 -9.27
C SER A 40 37.04 29.61 -8.15
N GLU A 41 37.53 30.62 -7.43
CA GLU A 41 38.49 30.45 -6.33
C GLU A 41 37.91 29.70 -5.12
N TYR A 42 36.59 29.75 -4.93
CA TYR A 42 35.90 29.11 -3.80
C TYR A 42 35.20 27.80 -4.18
N ILE A 43 35.24 27.42 -5.46
CA ILE A 43 34.59 26.20 -5.96
C ILE A 43 35.61 25.08 -6.05
N ARG A 44 35.40 24.00 -5.29
CA ARG A 44 36.29 22.83 -5.26
C ARG A 44 35.52 21.56 -5.56
N TYR A 45 36.18 20.60 -6.20
CA TYR A 45 35.62 19.27 -6.39
C TYR A 45 35.79 18.47 -5.11
N ASP A 46 34.69 17.99 -4.55
CA ASP A 46 34.67 17.03 -3.48
C ASP A 46 34.76 15.62 -4.09
N SER A 47 35.91 14.97 -3.90
CA SER A 47 36.18 13.64 -4.44
C SER A 47 35.42 12.52 -3.73
N GLU A 48 34.95 12.75 -2.49
CA GLU A 48 34.22 11.76 -1.69
C GLU A 48 32.73 11.79 -2.05
N ALA A 49 32.17 12.98 -2.26
CA ALA A 49 30.77 13.15 -2.68
C ALA A 49 30.57 13.19 -4.21
N HIS A 50 31.66 13.19 -4.99
CA HIS A 50 31.67 13.31 -6.46
C HIS A 50 30.95 14.55 -7.01
N VAL A 51 31.07 15.69 -6.34
CA VAL A 51 30.35 16.93 -6.68
C VAL A 51 31.23 18.17 -6.55
N TRP A 52 30.89 19.23 -7.29
CA TRP A 52 31.51 20.54 -7.07
C TRP A 52 30.80 21.26 -5.93
N MET A 53 31.55 21.90 -5.04
CA MET A 53 31.04 22.62 -3.88
C MET A 53 31.59 24.05 -3.87
N ASN A 54 30.73 25.06 -3.69
CA ASN A 54 31.11 26.44 -3.44
C ASN A 54 31.23 26.64 -1.93
N HIS A 55 32.41 27.02 -1.46
CA HIS A 55 32.72 27.28 -0.06
C HIS A 55 32.69 28.77 0.30
N ASN A 56 32.26 29.66 -0.61
CA ASN A 56 32.17 31.08 -0.29
C ASN A 56 30.96 31.36 0.63
N PRO A 57 31.18 31.92 1.85
CA PRO A 57 30.09 32.34 2.72
C PRO A 57 29.36 33.61 2.25
N GLU A 58 29.88 34.35 1.26
CA GLU A 58 29.33 35.60 0.74
C GLU A 58 28.43 35.43 -0.50
N ILE A 59 27.59 36.43 -0.79
CA ILE A 59 26.67 36.42 -1.94
C ILE A 59 27.41 36.93 -3.19
N GLU A 60 27.65 36.05 -4.16
CA GLU A 60 28.52 36.36 -5.32
C GLU A 60 27.79 36.70 -6.64
N THR A 61 26.47 36.51 -6.77
CA THR A 61 25.75 36.71 -8.05
C THR A 61 24.45 37.52 -7.93
N LEU A 62 24.16 38.33 -8.97
CA LEU A 62 22.99 39.21 -9.05
C LEU A 62 21.65 38.45 -8.98
N PHE A 63 21.60 37.21 -9.48
CA PHE A 63 20.42 36.34 -9.38
C PHE A 63 20.06 35.98 -7.92
N ARG A 64 21.02 35.98 -7.00
CA ARG A 64 20.79 35.70 -5.56
C ARG A 64 20.26 36.90 -4.78
N VAL A 65 20.31 38.11 -5.35
CA VAL A 65 19.68 39.30 -4.74
C VAL A 65 18.15 39.23 -4.84
N LEU A 66 17.60 38.46 -5.80
CA LEU A 66 16.16 38.31 -5.98
C LEU A 66 15.53 37.24 -5.06
N ASP A 67 16.34 36.38 -4.44
CA ASP A 67 15.90 35.31 -3.51
C ASP A 67 15.84 35.75 -2.04
N LEU A 68 15.86 37.06 -1.76
CA LEU A 68 15.97 37.65 -0.42
C LEU A 68 14.75 37.47 0.52
N TYR A 69 13.79 36.59 0.20
CA TYR A 69 12.61 36.33 1.03
C TYR A 69 12.72 35.13 1.99
N ASP A 70 13.70 34.23 1.84
CA ASP A 70 13.96 33.13 2.79
C ASP A 70 15.30 33.35 3.51
N ARG A 71 15.23 34.02 4.66
CA ARG A 71 16.41 34.53 5.37
C ARG A 71 17.18 33.47 6.18
N VAL A 72 18.50 33.47 5.94
CA VAL A 72 19.59 33.65 6.93
C VAL A 72 20.21 32.42 7.63
N GLN A 73 19.66 31.21 7.53
CA GLN A 73 20.37 30.01 8.05
C GLN A 73 21.29 29.29 7.05
N LYS A 74 21.19 29.56 5.73
CA LYS A 74 21.96 28.85 4.70
C LYS A 74 23.41 29.34 4.51
N HIS A 75 23.80 30.49 5.07
CA HIS A 75 25.04 31.19 4.69
C HIS A 75 26.33 30.71 5.39
N THR A 76 26.36 29.50 5.94
CA THR A 76 27.57 28.93 6.56
C THR A 76 27.95 27.53 6.06
N LEU A 77 27.13 26.92 5.20
CA LEU A 77 27.39 25.57 4.68
C LEU A 77 27.77 25.61 3.19
N PRO A 78 28.76 24.81 2.76
CA PRO A 78 29.14 24.72 1.35
C PRO A 78 27.94 24.29 0.49
N GLU A 79 27.81 24.90 -0.69
CA GLU A 79 26.68 24.66 -1.60
C GLU A 79 27.10 23.87 -2.83
N ARG A 80 26.28 22.91 -3.27
CA ARG A 80 26.58 22.11 -4.45
C ARG A 80 26.46 22.94 -5.73
N VAL A 81 27.53 22.99 -6.51
CA VAL A 81 27.61 23.62 -7.83
C VAL A 81 27.35 22.57 -8.91
N PRO A 82 26.40 22.79 -9.83
CA PRO A 82 26.19 21.90 -10.97
C PRO A 82 27.44 21.84 -11.87
N GLU A 83 27.69 20.67 -12.43
CA GLU A 83 28.72 20.48 -13.45
C GLU A 83 28.28 21.10 -14.79
N LYS A 84 29.22 21.77 -15.46
CA LYS A 84 29.03 22.33 -16.80
C LYS A 84 28.76 21.19 -17.77
N LYS A 85 27.70 21.38 -18.55
CA LYS A 85 27.31 20.49 -19.63
C LYS A 85 27.70 21.14 -20.95
N GLU A 86 28.41 20.41 -21.80
CA GLU A 86 28.64 20.81 -23.18
C GLU A 86 27.78 19.95 -24.09
N VAL A 87 27.11 20.62 -25.02
CA VAL A 87 26.30 19.96 -26.03
C VAL A 87 27.23 19.66 -27.20
N LYS A 88 27.59 18.39 -27.37
CA LYS A 88 28.35 17.95 -28.54
C LYS A 88 27.37 17.58 -29.63
N ILE A 89 27.37 18.39 -30.69
CA ILE A 89 26.57 18.14 -31.88
C ILE A 89 27.46 17.44 -32.90
N THR A 90 27.23 16.15 -33.11
CA THR A 90 27.99 15.35 -34.10
C THR A 90 27.16 15.21 -35.37
N PHE A 91 27.66 15.74 -36.49
CA PHE A 91 27.03 15.57 -37.80
C PHE A 91 27.45 14.23 -38.41
N ASN A 92 26.51 13.30 -38.59
CA ASN A 92 26.79 11.99 -39.19
C ASN A 92 25.88 11.72 -40.40
N PRO A 93 26.31 12.08 -41.62
CA PRO A 93 25.51 11.92 -42.82
C PRO A 93 25.47 10.48 -43.36
N ARG A 94 26.18 9.52 -42.74
CA ARG A 94 26.48 8.21 -43.33
C ARG A 94 25.41 7.12 -43.14
N SER A 95 24.35 7.36 -42.36
CA SER A 95 23.30 6.34 -42.14
C SER A 95 22.26 6.25 -43.28
N TRP A 96 22.36 7.10 -44.31
CA TRP A 96 21.37 7.18 -45.40
C TRP A 96 22.06 7.17 -46.77
N ILE A 97 22.64 6.03 -47.13
CA ILE A 97 22.92 5.68 -48.53
C ILE A 97 22.07 4.43 -48.82
N SER A 98 20.78 4.64 -49.04
CA SER A 98 19.91 3.64 -49.65
C SER A 98 19.38 4.20 -50.97
N GLU A 99 19.04 3.32 -51.89
CA GLU A 99 18.56 3.68 -53.22
C GLU A 99 17.16 4.33 -53.21
N ASN A 100 16.46 4.36 -52.07
CA ASN A 100 15.09 4.88 -51.97
C ASN A 100 14.83 5.72 -50.68
N PRO A 101 15.41 6.94 -50.59
CA PRO A 101 15.39 7.75 -49.37
C PRO A 101 13.99 8.14 -48.87
N MET A 102 12.97 8.13 -49.73
CA MET A 102 11.59 8.46 -49.33
C MET A 102 10.90 7.34 -48.53
N GLU A 103 11.16 6.07 -48.85
CA GLU A 103 10.62 4.94 -48.09
C GLU A 103 11.28 4.85 -46.72
N ASP A 104 12.60 5.03 -46.66
CA ASP A 104 13.31 5.02 -45.40
C ASP A 104 12.93 6.21 -44.53
N ILE A 105 12.70 7.41 -45.09
CA ILE A 105 12.20 8.58 -44.33
C ILE A 105 10.81 8.28 -43.79
N GLN A 106 9.98 7.57 -44.55
CA GLN A 106 8.64 7.18 -44.10
C GLN A 106 8.71 6.11 -43.00
N VAL A 107 9.60 5.13 -43.09
CA VAL A 107 9.86 4.13 -42.04
C VAL A 107 10.47 4.77 -40.80
N ALA A 108 11.47 5.64 -40.94
CA ALA A 108 12.09 6.37 -39.84
C ALA A 108 11.14 7.38 -39.20
N MET A 109 10.26 8.04 -39.96
CA MET A 109 9.17 8.84 -39.39
C MET A 109 8.15 7.96 -38.68
N THR A 110 7.83 6.77 -39.18
CA THR A 110 6.93 5.84 -38.50
C THR A 110 7.55 5.30 -37.21
N CYS A 111 8.86 5.06 -37.19
CA CYS A 111 9.63 4.61 -36.03
C CYS A 111 9.99 5.73 -35.04
N ALA A 112 10.19 6.98 -35.50
CA ALA A 112 10.50 8.14 -34.65
C ALA A 112 9.24 8.82 -34.10
N VAL A 113 8.08 8.64 -34.75
CA VAL A 113 6.76 9.01 -34.20
C VAL A 113 6.23 7.93 -33.25
N ALA A 114 6.68 6.69 -33.39
CA ALA A 114 6.46 5.63 -32.41
C ALA A 114 7.52 5.68 -31.30
N VAL A 115 7.44 6.69 -30.41
CA VAL A 115 7.84 6.40 -29.03
C VAL A 115 6.98 5.21 -28.63
N PRO A 116 7.51 4.03 -28.29
CA PRO A 116 6.66 2.94 -27.85
C PRO A 116 5.88 3.48 -26.66
N ASN A 117 4.56 3.66 -26.80
CA ASN A 117 3.72 4.10 -25.70
C ASN A 117 3.91 3.06 -24.59
N ARG A 118 4.71 3.42 -23.59
CA ARG A 118 4.96 2.56 -22.45
C ARG A 118 3.67 2.52 -21.66
N ARG A 119 2.95 1.41 -21.76
CA ARG A 119 1.63 1.22 -21.18
C ARG A 119 1.72 0.35 -19.93
N LEU A 120 1.20 0.88 -18.83
CA LEU A 120 1.08 0.15 -17.57
C LEU A 120 -0.41 -0.07 -17.28
N LYS A 121 -0.79 -1.34 -17.17
CA LYS A 121 -2.15 -1.78 -16.84
C LYS A 121 -2.13 -2.32 -15.42
N LEU A 122 -2.84 -1.70 -14.48
CA LEU A 122 -2.84 -2.12 -13.07
C LEU A 122 -4.21 -2.69 -12.70
N ILE A 123 -4.20 -3.87 -12.06
CA ILE A 123 -5.42 -4.59 -11.68
C ILE A 123 -5.41 -4.81 -10.16
N ASN A 124 -6.47 -4.37 -9.48
CA ASN A 124 -6.79 -4.84 -8.13
C ASN A 124 -7.50 -6.18 -8.26
N VAL A 125 -6.82 -7.26 -7.91
CA VAL A 125 -7.28 -8.63 -8.17
C VAL A 125 -8.15 -9.14 -7.02
N GLU A 126 -9.33 -9.64 -7.33
CA GLU A 126 -10.22 -10.23 -6.31
C GLU A 126 -10.93 -11.47 -6.86
N GLN A 127 -10.82 -12.61 -6.17
CA GLN A 127 -11.45 -13.87 -6.59
C GLN A 127 -12.91 -13.97 -6.15
N SER A 128 -13.25 -13.59 -4.92
CA SER A 128 -14.55 -13.90 -4.30
C SER A 128 -15.72 -13.03 -4.76
N ILE A 129 -15.46 -11.92 -5.45
CA ILE A 129 -16.46 -10.85 -5.72
C ILE A 129 -17.64 -11.26 -6.63
N ASN A 130 -17.54 -12.37 -7.35
CA ASN A 130 -18.60 -12.92 -8.19
C ASN A 130 -19.22 -14.21 -7.62
N GLU A 131 -18.66 -14.75 -6.54
CA GLU A 131 -19.16 -15.93 -5.83
C GLU A 131 -20.18 -15.57 -4.75
N LEU A 132 -20.17 -14.31 -4.29
CA LEU A 132 -21.12 -13.75 -3.34
C LEU A 132 -22.39 -13.22 -4.04
N GLY A 133 -23.53 -13.18 -3.33
CA GLY A 133 -24.79 -12.65 -3.88
C GLY A 133 -24.72 -11.14 -4.18
N ALA A 134 -25.56 -10.64 -5.10
CA ALA A 134 -25.52 -9.22 -5.54
C ALA A 134 -25.69 -8.19 -4.40
N ALA A 135 -26.48 -8.50 -3.37
CA ALA A 135 -26.68 -7.62 -2.21
C ALA A 135 -25.54 -7.71 -1.16
N GLU A 136 -24.94 -8.89 -1.00
CA GLU A 136 -23.80 -9.12 -0.11
C GLU A 136 -22.53 -8.46 -0.66
N ASN A 137 -22.37 -8.48 -1.98
CA ASN A 137 -21.23 -7.89 -2.66
C ASN A 137 -21.06 -6.38 -2.45
N MET A 138 -22.15 -5.61 -2.40
CA MET A 138 -22.07 -4.14 -2.45
C MET A 138 -21.29 -3.55 -1.27
N GLN A 139 -21.31 -4.21 -0.11
CA GLN A 139 -20.58 -3.79 1.09
C GLN A 139 -19.04 -3.84 0.93
N HIS A 140 -18.56 -4.61 -0.05
CA HIS A 140 -17.14 -4.70 -0.37
C HIS A 140 -16.75 -3.69 -1.45
N ARG A 141 -17.72 -3.08 -2.15
CA ARG A 141 -17.49 -2.23 -3.33
C ARG A 141 -17.53 -0.73 -3.01
N LEU A 142 -16.94 -0.34 -1.89
CA LEU A 142 -17.18 0.98 -1.28
C LEU A 142 -15.97 1.89 -1.29
N TRP A 143 -14.76 1.35 -1.37
CA TRP A 143 -13.53 2.09 -1.16
C TRP A 143 -12.67 2.01 -2.42
N PRO A 144 -12.18 3.16 -2.93
CA PRO A 144 -11.30 3.16 -4.09
C PRO A 144 -9.91 2.64 -3.71
N HIS A 145 -9.27 1.85 -4.56
CA HIS A 145 -7.99 1.22 -4.21
C HIS A 145 -6.80 2.21 -4.25
N LEU A 146 -6.33 2.66 -3.07
CA LEU A 146 -5.26 3.66 -2.94
C LEU A 146 -3.90 3.21 -3.48
N GLY A 147 -3.51 1.95 -3.26
CA GLY A 147 -2.21 1.44 -3.72
C GLY A 147 -2.06 1.49 -5.25
N LEU A 148 -3.07 1.04 -6.00
CA LEU A 148 -3.19 1.21 -7.45
C LEU A 148 -3.05 2.68 -7.87
N LEU A 149 -3.74 3.61 -7.20
CA LEU A 149 -3.62 5.03 -7.50
C LEU A 149 -2.21 5.56 -7.26
N PHE A 150 -1.52 5.12 -6.20
CA PHE A 150 -0.15 5.55 -5.92
C PHE A 150 0.83 5.05 -6.98
N VAL A 151 0.79 3.77 -7.30
CA VAL A 151 1.63 3.18 -8.37
C VAL A 151 1.30 3.82 -9.71
N GLY A 152 0.01 3.99 -10.03
CA GLY A 152 -0.45 4.66 -11.24
C GLY A 152 0.03 6.12 -11.34
N THR A 153 -0.01 6.86 -10.24
CA THR A 153 0.47 8.25 -10.19
C THR A 153 1.97 8.31 -10.47
N VAL A 154 2.75 7.44 -9.85
CA VAL A 154 4.20 7.36 -10.09
C VAL A 154 4.50 7.00 -11.54
N ALA A 155 3.74 6.08 -12.13
CA ALA A 155 3.91 5.71 -13.53
C ALA A 155 3.56 6.85 -14.49
N ASP A 156 2.47 7.57 -14.24
CA ASP A 156 2.07 8.76 -15.01
C ASP A 156 3.15 9.87 -14.93
N GLU A 157 3.71 10.11 -13.74
CA GLU A 157 4.83 11.05 -13.54
C GLU A 157 6.10 10.64 -14.32
N GLU A 158 6.30 9.34 -14.55
CA GLU A 158 7.39 8.80 -15.38
C GLU A 158 7.03 8.72 -16.87
N GLY A 159 5.89 9.28 -17.28
CA GLY A 159 5.45 9.39 -18.67
C GLY A 159 4.86 8.11 -19.25
N TRP A 160 4.39 7.19 -18.40
CA TRP A 160 3.67 6.00 -18.84
C TRP A 160 2.19 6.31 -19.09
N GLU A 161 1.61 5.65 -20.09
CA GLU A 161 0.15 5.59 -20.24
C GLU A 161 -0.38 4.57 -19.23
N VAL A 162 -1.19 5.04 -18.28
CA VAL A 162 -1.68 4.24 -17.16
C VAL A 162 -3.16 3.94 -17.33
N VAL A 163 -3.54 2.68 -17.12
CA VAL A 163 -4.94 2.29 -16.97
C VAL A 163 -5.11 1.46 -15.71
N LEU A 164 -6.03 1.89 -14.85
CA LEU A 164 -6.37 1.21 -13.60
C LEU A 164 -7.67 0.41 -13.79
N TYR A 165 -7.72 -0.79 -13.21
CA TYR A 165 -8.92 -1.59 -13.17
C TYR A 165 -9.09 -2.21 -11.79
N ASP A 166 -10.23 -1.97 -11.16
CA ASP A 166 -10.48 -2.42 -9.80
C ASP A 166 -11.56 -3.50 -9.78
N GLU A 167 -11.18 -4.77 -9.66
CA GLU A 167 -12.16 -5.86 -9.76
C GLU A 167 -13.16 -5.88 -8.62
N LEU A 168 -12.78 -5.32 -7.46
CA LEU A 168 -13.67 -5.17 -6.33
C LEU A 168 -14.84 -4.25 -6.68
N ILE A 169 -14.59 -3.14 -7.37
CA ILE A 169 -15.62 -2.15 -7.74
C ILE A 169 -16.28 -2.49 -9.08
N GLN A 170 -15.50 -2.89 -10.07
CA GLN A 170 -15.93 -3.03 -11.47
C GLN A 170 -16.39 -4.45 -11.82
N GLY A 171 -16.07 -5.45 -11.00
CA GLY A 171 -16.21 -6.87 -11.34
C GLY A 171 -14.99 -7.36 -12.11
N TYR A 172 -15.03 -8.60 -12.62
CA TYR A 172 -13.88 -9.17 -13.31
C TYR A 172 -13.50 -8.41 -14.59
N VAL A 173 -12.19 -8.20 -14.78
CA VAL A 173 -11.64 -7.59 -15.98
C VAL A 173 -11.81 -8.51 -17.20
N ASP A 174 -12.14 -7.92 -18.34
CA ASP A 174 -12.08 -8.56 -19.65
C ASP A 174 -10.67 -8.34 -20.24
N LEU A 175 -9.77 -9.29 -20.00
CA LEU A 175 -8.35 -9.15 -20.38
C LEU A 175 -8.13 -9.02 -21.89
N GLU A 176 -8.96 -9.67 -22.72
CA GLU A 176 -8.84 -9.60 -24.18
C GLU A 176 -9.01 -8.16 -24.69
N ARG A 177 -9.89 -7.39 -24.04
CA ARG A 177 -10.11 -5.98 -24.36
C ARG A 177 -9.17 -5.04 -23.62
N PHE A 178 -8.64 -5.46 -22.49
CA PHE A 178 -7.86 -4.63 -21.58
C PHE A 178 -6.36 -4.62 -21.90
N VAL A 179 -5.80 -5.78 -22.30
CA VAL A 179 -4.38 -5.97 -22.55
C VAL A 179 -4.08 -5.84 -24.04
N GLN A 180 -3.03 -5.07 -24.36
CA GLN A 180 -2.49 -4.95 -25.70
C GLN A 180 -1.06 -5.49 -25.73
N SER A 181 -0.61 -5.95 -26.91
CA SER A 181 0.76 -6.40 -27.07
C SER A 181 1.75 -5.28 -26.72
N GLY A 182 2.74 -5.61 -25.88
CA GLY A 182 3.73 -4.66 -25.39
C GLY A 182 3.45 -4.15 -23.96
N ASP A 183 2.25 -4.34 -23.43
CA ASP A 183 1.86 -3.81 -22.11
C ASP A 183 2.66 -4.42 -20.96
N VAL A 184 2.89 -3.63 -19.91
CA VAL A 184 3.26 -4.14 -18.59
C VAL A 184 1.98 -4.27 -17.77
N VAL A 185 1.71 -5.45 -17.23
CA VAL A 185 0.52 -5.71 -16.40
C VAL A 185 0.95 -5.87 -14.95
N GLY A 186 0.47 -4.98 -14.07
CA GLY A 186 0.71 -5.05 -12.64
C GLY A 186 -0.50 -5.56 -11.88
N LEU A 187 -0.26 -6.49 -10.96
CA LEU A 187 -1.27 -7.17 -10.17
C LEU A 187 -1.08 -6.85 -8.68
N SER A 188 -2.09 -6.23 -8.07
CA SER A 188 -2.16 -6.07 -6.62
C SER A 188 -2.73 -7.34 -6.02
N LEU A 189 -1.90 -8.12 -5.32
CA LEU A 189 -2.25 -9.43 -4.80
C LEU A 189 -2.29 -9.44 -3.28
N VAL A 190 -3.51 -9.52 -2.76
CA VAL A 190 -3.78 -10.02 -1.41
C VAL A 190 -4.18 -11.49 -1.50
N VAL A 191 -4.34 -12.14 -0.36
CA VAL A 191 -4.58 -13.59 -0.29
C VAL A 191 -5.80 -14.05 -1.08
N THR A 192 -6.89 -13.28 -1.09
CA THR A 192 -8.12 -13.57 -1.85
C THR A 192 -7.93 -13.38 -3.36
N GLY A 193 -6.81 -12.84 -3.81
CA GLY A 193 -6.51 -12.61 -5.22
C GLY A 193 -5.37 -13.46 -5.78
N MET A 194 -4.71 -14.31 -4.96
CA MET A 194 -3.48 -15.00 -5.37
C MET A 194 -3.68 -15.92 -6.58
N ASP A 195 -4.62 -16.87 -6.51
CA ASP A 195 -4.84 -17.85 -7.58
C ASP A 195 -5.39 -17.17 -8.85
N ARG A 196 -6.37 -16.29 -8.68
CA ARG A 196 -6.89 -15.44 -9.77
C ARG A 196 -5.78 -14.62 -10.42
N GLY A 197 -4.88 -14.02 -9.65
CA GLY A 197 -3.80 -13.19 -10.13
C GLY A 197 -2.85 -13.95 -11.05
N ILE A 198 -2.52 -15.19 -10.69
CA ILE A 198 -1.67 -16.05 -11.51
C ILE A 198 -2.35 -16.40 -12.83
N GLU A 199 -3.64 -16.70 -12.80
CA GLU A 199 -4.41 -16.96 -14.03
C GLU A 199 -4.46 -15.73 -14.93
N LEU A 200 -4.71 -14.54 -14.36
CA LEU A 200 -4.68 -13.27 -15.09
C LEU A 200 -3.29 -13.01 -15.70
N ALA A 201 -2.20 -13.29 -14.98
CA ALA A 201 -0.84 -13.13 -15.48
C ALA A 201 -0.57 -14.03 -16.70
N ARG A 202 -0.96 -15.32 -16.62
CA ARG A 202 -0.84 -16.25 -17.76
C ARG A 202 -1.62 -15.78 -18.97
N GLN A 203 -2.86 -15.33 -18.76
CA GLN A 203 -3.70 -14.81 -19.83
C GLN A 203 -3.12 -13.52 -20.44
N ALA A 204 -2.65 -12.58 -19.62
CA ALA A 204 -2.01 -11.36 -20.08
C ALA A 204 -0.79 -11.65 -20.98
N LYS A 205 0.06 -12.61 -20.59
CA LYS A 205 1.18 -13.07 -21.42
C LYS A 205 0.72 -13.67 -22.75
N ARG A 206 -0.36 -14.46 -22.76
CA ARG A 206 -0.97 -15.00 -24.00
C ARG A 206 -1.48 -13.88 -24.92
N PHE A 207 -1.97 -12.78 -24.36
CA PHE A 207 -2.39 -11.59 -25.12
C PHE A 207 -1.23 -10.64 -25.49
N GLY A 208 0.01 -11.02 -25.16
CA GLY A 208 1.21 -10.32 -25.60
C GLY A 208 1.72 -9.24 -24.64
N ALA A 209 1.31 -9.27 -23.37
CA ALA A 209 1.97 -8.46 -22.34
C ALA A 209 3.48 -8.75 -22.32
N SER A 210 4.29 -7.70 -22.27
CA SER A 210 5.76 -7.81 -22.19
C SER A 210 6.22 -8.37 -20.86
N TYR A 211 5.57 -7.91 -19.77
CA TYR A 211 5.87 -8.30 -18.40
C TYR A 211 4.60 -8.33 -17.56
N CYS A 212 4.53 -9.27 -16.63
CA CYS A 212 3.56 -9.33 -15.55
C CYS A 212 4.30 -9.13 -14.22
N ILE A 213 3.93 -8.10 -13.47
CA ILE A 213 4.54 -7.75 -12.18
C ILE A 213 3.50 -7.87 -11.06
N ALA A 214 3.95 -8.19 -9.86
CA ALA A 214 3.08 -8.33 -8.69
C ALA A 214 3.58 -7.50 -7.51
N GLY A 215 2.67 -7.10 -6.63
CA GLY A 215 2.97 -6.44 -5.36
C GLY A 215 1.79 -6.56 -4.40
N ASN A 216 1.85 -5.85 -3.27
CA ASN A 216 0.94 -5.94 -2.13
C ASN A 216 1.27 -7.10 -1.16
N ASP A 217 0.59 -7.14 -0.01
CA ASP A 217 0.99 -7.90 1.18
C ASP A 217 1.31 -9.37 0.90
N SER A 218 0.39 -10.09 0.25
CA SER A 218 0.56 -11.53 0.01
C SER A 218 1.62 -11.81 -1.06
N ALA A 219 1.74 -10.96 -2.09
CA ALA A 219 2.84 -11.09 -3.04
C ALA A 219 4.20 -10.86 -2.38
N ILE A 220 4.31 -9.90 -1.45
CA ILE A 220 5.56 -9.64 -0.72
C ILE A 220 5.97 -10.88 0.08
N PHE A 221 5.08 -11.47 0.87
CA PHE A 221 5.41 -12.65 1.66
C PHE A 221 5.66 -13.92 0.84
N ARG A 222 5.14 -13.97 -0.39
CA ARG A 222 5.26 -15.13 -1.30
C ARG A 222 6.11 -14.83 -2.54
N ALA A 223 7.00 -13.84 -2.47
CA ALA A 223 7.76 -13.38 -3.63
C ALA A 223 8.55 -14.52 -4.30
N ASP A 224 9.25 -15.31 -3.50
CA ASP A 224 10.02 -16.45 -3.99
C ASP A 224 9.11 -17.52 -4.63
N GLN A 225 7.99 -17.85 -3.98
CA GLN A 225 7.06 -18.86 -4.51
C GLN A 225 6.39 -18.41 -5.81
N LEU A 226 6.05 -17.12 -5.94
CA LEU A 226 5.53 -16.56 -7.19
C LEU A 226 6.55 -16.64 -8.33
N LEU A 227 7.82 -16.34 -8.06
CA LEU A 227 8.90 -16.36 -9.05
C LEU A 227 9.36 -17.79 -9.42
N GLN A 228 9.10 -18.76 -8.55
CA GLN A 228 9.39 -20.19 -8.77
C GLN A 228 8.29 -20.93 -9.53
N LEU A 229 7.14 -20.31 -9.78
CA LEU A 229 6.05 -20.98 -10.49
C LEU A 229 6.51 -21.51 -11.86
N PRO A 230 6.12 -22.75 -12.22
CA PRO A 230 6.31 -23.26 -13.57
C PRO A 230 5.68 -22.29 -14.58
N ASP A 231 6.24 -22.17 -15.77
CA ASP A 231 5.85 -21.19 -16.82
C ASP A 231 6.17 -19.71 -16.54
N HIS A 232 6.70 -19.40 -15.34
CA HIS A 232 7.11 -18.06 -14.92
C HIS A 232 6.04 -17.01 -15.24
N PRO A 233 4.82 -17.11 -14.68
CA PRO A 233 3.72 -16.21 -15.03
C PRO A 233 3.95 -14.80 -14.49
N ILE A 234 4.71 -14.66 -13.41
CA ILE A 234 5.14 -13.38 -12.82
C ILE A 234 6.64 -13.18 -13.11
N ASP A 235 6.97 -12.01 -13.66
CA ASP A 235 8.34 -11.64 -14.05
C ASP A 235 9.08 -10.88 -12.94
N ALA A 236 8.36 -10.10 -12.13
CA ALA A 236 8.94 -9.38 -11.01
C ALA A 236 7.93 -9.21 -9.86
N VAL A 237 8.42 -9.20 -8.63
CA VAL A 237 7.65 -8.94 -7.41
C VAL A 237 8.24 -7.73 -6.68
N PHE A 238 7.40 -6.76 -6.36
CA PHE A 238 7.76 -5.64 -5.50
C PHE A 238 7.66 -6.08 -4.04
N THR A 239 8.80 -6.12 -3.35
CA THR A 239 8.94 -6.70 -2.00
C THR A 239 8.93 -5.66 -0.88
N THR A 240 8.60 -4.41 -1.20
CA THR A 240 8.53 -3.29 -0.25
C THR A 240 7.42 -2.30 -0.64
N ASN A 241 7.09 -1.40 0.27
CA ASN A 241 6.13 -0.30 0.02
C ASN A 241 6.78 0.93 -0.67
N SER A 242 8.05 0.85 -1.09
CA SER A 242 8.77 1.96 -1.71
C SER A 242 8.22 2.28 -3.09
N LEU A 243 7.72 3.50 -3.29
CA LEU A 243 7.41 4.00 -4.63
C LEU A 243 8.69 4.39 -5.40
N GLY A 244 9.81 4.58 -4.70
CA GLY A 244 11.13 4.73 -5.29
C GLY A 244 11.54 3.49 -6.10
N ALA A 245 11.29 2.29 -5.59
CA ALA A 245 11.52 1.03 -6.29
C ALA A 245 10.67 0.92 -7.58
N ILE A 246 9.39 1.28 -7.50
CA ILE A 246 8.48 1.35 -8.65
C ILE A 246 9.03 2.31 -9.72
N ARG A 247 9.43 3.52 -9.29
CA ARG A 247 9.98 4.55 -10.19
C ARG A 247 11.25 4.07 -10.90
N GLN A 248 12.17 3.45 -10.16
CA GLN A 248 13.38 2.89 -10.74
C GLN A 248 13.07 1.76 -11.73
N PHE A 249 12.13 0.88 -11.41
CA PHE A 249 11.72 -0.19 -12.31
C PHE A 249 11.17 0.38 -13.63
N LEU A 250 10.25 1.33 -13.56
CA LEU A 250 9.61 1.93 -14.74
C LEU A 250 10.57 2.72 -15.64
N ARG A 251 11.67 3.25 -15.09
CA ARG A 251 12.73 3.92 -15.87
C ARG A 251 13.56 2.92 -16.68
N HIS A 252 13.87 1.76 -16.10
CA HIS A 252 14.84 0.80 -16.64
C HIS A 252 14.20 -0.40 -17.35
N VAL A 253 12.92 -0.69 -17.09
CA VAL A 253 12.21 -1.79 -17.74
C VAL A 253 12.16 -1.55 -19.25
N GLY A 254 12.59 -2.54 -20.02
CA GLY A 254 12.70 -2.47 -21.48
C GLY A 254 14.03 -1.93 -22.01
N SER A 255 14.82 -1.20 -21.21
CA SER A 255 16.19 -0.79 -21.58
C SER A 255 17.27 -1.71 -20.98
N VAL A 256 16.99 -2.28 -19.81
CA VAL A 256 17.83 -3.28 -19.15
C VAL A 256 17.10 -4.62 -19.16
N LYS A 257 17.83 -5.72 -19.43
CA LYS A 257 17.27 -7.06 -19.29
C LYS A 257 16.81 -7.27 -17.85
N LEU A 258 15.60 -7.80 -17.67
CA LEU A 258 14.99 -7.94 -16.35
C LEU A 258 15.89 -8.67 -15.34
N CYS A 259 16.57 -9.74 -15.77
CA CYS A 259 17.51 -10.51 -14.94
C CYS A 259 18.77 -9.73 -14.48
N ASN A 260 19.01 -8.56 -15.06
CA ASN A 260 20.12 -7.67 -14.72
C ASN A 260 19.65 -6.44 -13.93
N LEU A 261 18.36 -6.33 -13.60
CA LEU A 261 17.85 -5.25 -12.77
C LEU A 261 18.22 -5.51 -11.31
N GLU A 262 19.03 -4.62 -10.75
CA GLU A 262 19.36 -4.59 -9.33
C GLU A 262 18.68 -3.37 -8.69
N ILE A 263 17.42 -3.54 -8.27
CA ILE A 263 16.64 -2.49 -7.63
C ILE A 263 16.26 -2.97 -6.22
N PRO A 264 16.72 -2.29 -5.14
CA PRO A 264 16.28 -2.61 -3.79
C PRO A 264 14.76 -2.61 -3.69
N GLY A 265 14.19 -3.71 -3.20
CA GLY A 265 12.74 -3.88 -3.09
C GLY A 265 12.05 -4.40 -4.35
N VAL A 266 12.79 -4.89 -5.34
CA VAL A 266 12.27 -5.61 -6.52
C VAL A 266 12.98 -6.95 -6.65
N ALA A 267 12.22 -8.05 -6.64
CA ALA A 267 12.72 -9.39 -6.89
C ALA A 267 12.33 -9.83 -8.31
N VAL A 268 13.33 -10.19 -9.12
CA VAL A 268 13.15 -10.73 -10.50
C VAL A 268 13.55 -12.21 -10.59
N VAL A 269 14.18 -12.72 -9.54
CA VAL A 269 14.53 -14.13 -9.31
C VAL A 269 14.29 -14.43 -7.83
N PRO A 270 14.10 -15.71 -7.45
CA PRO A 270 13.95 -16.08 -6.05
C PRO A 270 15.15 -15.62 -5.23
N THR A 271 14.87 -14.97 -4.11
CA THR A 271 15.86 -14.29 -3.26
C THR A 271 16.44 -15.21 -2.19
N GLY A 272 15.74 -16.28 -1.83
CA GLY A 272 16.04 -17.13 -0.67
C GLY A 272 15.75 -16.45 0.67
N VAL A 273 15.16 -15.26 0.66
CA VAL A 273 14.87 -14.48 1.86
C VAL A 273 13.45 -14.79 2.34
N ASN A 274 13.33 -15.26 3.58
CA ASN A 274 12.02 -15.40 4.22
C ASN A 274 11.50 -14.02 4.65
N LEU A 275 10.52 -13.50 3.92
CA LEU A 275 9.81 -12.28 4.27
C LEU A 275 8.66 -12.64 5.22
N SER A 276 8.72 -12.14 6.45
CA SER A 276 7.66 -12.35 7.46
C SER A 276 7.64 -11.22 8.49
N ASN A 277 6.55 -11.16 9.25
CA ASN A 277 6.37 -10.27 10.40
C ASN A 277 6.91 -10.86 11.71
N GLU A 278 7.68 -11.95 11.66
CA GLU A 278 8.36 -12.48 12.83
C GLU A 278 9.35 -11.47 13.41
N ARG A 279 9.44 -11.42 14.74
CA ARG A 279 10.25 -10.43 15.46
C ARG A 279 11.71 -10.39 14.98
N SER A 280 12.33 -11.54 14.76
CA SER A 280 13.72 -11.65 14.29
C SER A 280 13.88 -11.07 12.88
N VAL A 281 12.92 -11.31 11.98
CA VAL A 281 12.92 -10.78 10.61
C VAL A 281 12.73 -9.26 10.62
N ILE A 282 11.78 -8.75 11.40
CA ILE A 282 11.55 -7.31 11.56
C ILE A 282 12.78 -6.60 12.15
N GLN A 283 13.45 -7.21 13.14
CA GLN A 283 14.69 -6.67 13.70
C GLN A 283 15.80 -6.57 12.64
N ALA A 284 15.97 -7.61 11.82
CA ALA A 284 16.95 -7.61 10.73
C ALA A 284 16.63 -6.55 9.66
N GLN A 285 15.36 -6.45 9.23
CA GLN A 285 14.91 -5.45 8.27
C GLN A 285 15.15 -4.01 8.78
N ARG A 286 14.91 -3.76 10.06
CA ARG A 286 15.18 -2.46 10.68
C ARG A 286 16.64 -2.11 10.77
N ALA A 287 17.48 -3.08 11.12
CA ALA A 287 18.93 -2.90 11.12
C ALA A 287 19.43 -2.53 9.71
N MET A 288 18.92 -3.22 8.68
CA MET A 288 19.19 -2.90 7.28
C MET A 288 18.71 -1.50 6.90
N GLN A 289 17.49 -1.13 7.25
CA GLN A 289 16.93 0.20 6.99
C GLN A 289 17.76 1.29 7.69
N GLN A 290 18.19 1.07 8.93
CA GLN A 290 19.07 1.99 9.64
C GLN A 290 20.43 2.14 8.95
N GLN A 291 21.00 1.05 8.45
CA GLN A 291 22.24 1.09 7.67
C GLN A 291 22.07 1.91 6.38
N LEU A 292 20.98 1.69 5.63
CA LEU A 292 20.66 2.46 4.42
C LEU A 292 20.45 3.96 4.72
N ARG A 293 19.87 4.29 5.88
CA ARG A 293 19.76 5.68 6.36
C ARG A 293 21.13 6.29 6.64
N LEU A 294 22.01 5.57 7.34
CA LEU A 294 23.36 6.04 7.63
C LEU A 294 24.20 6.25 6.36
N GLN A 295 23.92 5.48 5.30
CA GLN A 295 24.55 5.60 3.98
C GLN A 295 23.92 6.69 3.11
N GLY A 296 22.85 7.34 3.54
CA GLY A 296 22.16 8.39 2.76
C GLY A 296 21.42 7.88 1.52
N VAL A 297 21.14 6.57 1.43
CA VAL A 297 20.45 5.94 0.29
C VAL A 297 18.99 5.60 0.57
N PHE A 298 18.54 5.74 1.83
CA PHE A 298 17.14 5.55 2.21
C PHE A 298 16.38 6.88 2.21
N ASP A 299 15.33 6.98 1.40
CA ASP A 299 14.41 8.11 1.40
C ASP A 299 13.20 7.82 2.33
N PRO A 300 13.07 8.50 3.49
CA PRO A 300 11.95 8.30 4.40
C PRO A 300 10.60 8.78 3.85
N HIS A 301 10.58 9.47 2.71
CA HIS A 301 9.38 10.04 2.13
C HIS A 301 8.92 9.36 0.84
N ASP A 302 9.65 8.34 0.35
CA ASP A 302 9.36 7.67 -0.92
C ASP A 302 8.09 6.80 -0.95
N VAL A 303 7.33 6.76 0.16
CA VAL A 303 6.01 6.12 0.24
C VAL A 303 4.86 7.10 0.04
N PHE A 304 5.15 8.40 0.10
CA PHE A 304 4.14 9.46 0.06
C PHE A 304 4.09 10.09 -1.34
N VAL A 305 3.01 9.86 -2.06
CA VAL A 305 2.68 10.53 -3.32
C VAL A 305 1.27 11.09 -3.26
N VAL A 306 1.07 12.30 -3.77
CA VAL A 306 -0.27 12.91 -3.83
C VAL A 306 -1.01 12.21 -4.97
N PRO A 307 -2.10 11.46 -4.69
CA PRO A 307 -2.72 10.60 -5.69
C PRO A 307 -3.36 11.44 -6.79
N LYS A 308 -3.10 11.06 -8.04
CA LYS A 308 -3.75 11.61 -9.23
C LYS A 308 -5.14 10.94 -9.40
N LEU A 309 -6.15 11.52 -8.76
CA LEU A 309 -7.50 10.93 -8.63
C LEU A 309 -8.23 10.73 -9.97
N ASP A 310 -7.89 11.50 -11.00
CA ASP A 310 -8.46 11.41 -12.35
C ASP A 310 -7.88 10.26 -13.20
N LEU A 311 -6.93 9.48 -12.66
CA LEU A 311 -6.55 8.19 -13.26
C LEU A 311 -7.69 7.17 -13.22
N PHE A 312 -8.60 7.29 -12.25
CA PHE A 312 -9.89 6.62 -12.31
C PHE A 312 -10.92 7.52 -13.01
N SER A 313 -11.76 6.91 -13.84
CA SER A 313 -12.77 7.65 -14.60
C SER A 313 -13.86 8.24 -13.70
N THR A 314 -14.63 9.19 -14.23
CA THR A 314 -15.79 9.74 -13.51
C THR A 314 -16.82 8.64 -13.22
N GLU A 315 -17.04 7.71 -14.15
CA GLU A 315 -17.96 6.58 -13.96
C GLU A 315 -17.53 5.69 -12.79
N TYR A 316 -16.22 5.45 -12.63
CA TYR A 316 -15.68 4.71 -11.49
C TYR A 316 -16.03 5.39 -10.17
N TRP A 317 -15.71 6.68 -10.03
CA TRP A 317 -15.98 7.44 -8.80
C TRP A 317 -17.47 7.53 -8.48
N GLN A 318 -18.33 7.73 -9.49
CA GLN A 318 -19.78 7.71 -9.29
C GLN A 318 -20.27 6.34 -8.81
N LYS A 319 -19.71 5.24 -9.31
CA LYS A 319 -20.04 3.89 -8.85
C LYS A 319 -19.63 3.68 -7.39
N VAL A 320 -18.41 4.08 -7.01
CA VAL A 320 -17.92 4.04 -5.62
C VAL A 320 -18.86 4.80 -4.69
N TRP A 321 -19.14 6.07 -5.01
CA TRP A 321 -19.97 6.92 -4.15
C TRP A 321 -21.43 6.47 -4.11
N SER A 322 -21.98 5.96 -5.21
CA SER A 322 -23.32 5.38 -5.24
C SER A 322 -23.42 4.15 -4.34
N ASN A 323 -22.46 3.23 -4.43
CA ASN A 323 -22.41 2.05 -3.55
C ASN A 323 -22.29 2.47 -2.09
N TYR A 324 -21.38 3.39 -1.79
CA TYR A 324 -21.19 3.94 -0.44
C TYR A 324 -22.47 4.55 0.12
N ARG A 325 -23.12 5.46 -0.61
CA ARG A 325 -24.36 6.10 -0.16
C ARG A 325 -25.49 5.08 0.03
N THR A 326 -25.57 4.06 -0.81
CA THR A 326 -26.61 3.04 -0.67
C THR A 326 -26.52 2.30 0.66
N ILE A 327 -25.31 2.05 1.14
CA ILE A 327 -25.09 1.31 2.39
C ILE A 327 -25.00 2.25 3.61
N PHE A 328 -24.25 3.34 3.50
CA PHE A 328 -23.76 4.12 4.63
C PHE A 328 -24.33 5.54 4.72
N SER A 329 -25.14 6.01 3.77
CA SER A 329 -25.59 7.41 3.76
C SER A 329 -26.34 7.82 5.05
N HIS A 330 -27.05 6.90 5.68
CA HIS A 330 -27.75 7.12 6.96
C HIS A 330 -26.81 7.46 8.14
N LYS A 331 -25.49 7.27 7.97
CA LYS A 331 -24.46 7.61 8.95
C LYS A 331 -23.94 9.04 8.86
N HIS A 332 -24.36 9.77 7.84
CA HIS A 332 -23.75 11.05 7.47
C HIS A 332 -24.73 12.21 7.65
N ILE A 333 -24.19 13.42 7.83
CA ILE A 333 -24.98 14.62 8.03
C ILE A 333 -25.66 15.02 6.73
N ASN A 334 -24.96 14.88 5.59
CA ASN A 334 -25.51 15.10 4.26
C ASN A 334 -25.49 13.79 3.44
N PRO A 335 -26.45 12.86 3.68
CA PRO A 335 -26.51 11.53 3.07
C PRO A 335 -26.33 11.49 1.55
N ALA A 336 -26.86 12.49 0.84
CA ALA A 336 -26.85 12.54 -0.63
C ALA A 336 -25.52 13.00 -1.24
N GLU A 337 -24.67 13.70 -0.47
CA GLU A 337 -23.49 14.40 -0.97
C GLU A 337 -22.17 13.75 -0.53
N VAL A 338 -22.22 12.64 0.21
CA VAL A 338 -21.00 11.96 0.70
C VAL A 338 -20.15 11.50 -0.49
N ARG A 339 -18.87 11.85 -0.47
CA ARG A 339 -17.85 11.48 -1.45
C ARG A 339 -16.62 11.00 -0.70
N ASN A 340 -16.53 9.67 -0.58
CA ASN A 340 -15.50 9.02 0.18
C ASN A 340 -14.23 8.76 -0.65
N ALA A 341 -13.07 8.78 0.00
CA ALA A 341 -11.79 8.31 -0.54
C ALA A 341 -10.94 7.66 0.56
N LEU A 342 -9.95 6.86 0.16
CA LEU A 342 -8.88 6.43 1.06
C LEU A 342 -7.80 7.52 1.16
N ALA A 343 -7.09 7.62 2.28
CA ALA A 343 -5.96 8.53 2.46
C ALA A 343 -4.80 7.83 3.19
N LEU A 344 -3.56 8.25 2.93
CA LEU A 344 -2.40 7.82 3.70
C LEU A 344 -1.80 9.04 4.42
N PHE A 345 -2.10 9.22 5.70
CA PHE A 345 -1.53 10.35 6.46
C PHE A 345 -0.18 10.01 7.11
N ALA A 346 0.16 8.74 7.21
CA ALA A 346 1.46 8.24 7.66
C ALA A 346 1.57 6.75 7.26
N GLN A 347 2.68 6.08 7.57
CA GLN A 347 2.82 4.64 7.32
C GLN A 347 3.18 3.88 8.60
N GLY A 348 2.71 2.63 8.67
CA GLY A 348 3.10 1.64 9.67
C GLY A 348 2.25 1.67 10.93
N CYS A 349 2.52 0.69 11.80
CA CYS A 349 1.88 0.54 13.10
C CYS A 349 2.84 0.93 14.23
N THR A 350 2.43 1.87 15.08
CA THR A 350 3.20 2.38 16.23
C THR A 350 3.61 1.29 17.21
N ARG A 351 2.82 0.21 17.34
CA ARG A 351 3.15 -0.95 18.16
C ARG A 351 4.50 -1.56 17.79
N THR A 352 4.80 -1.60 16.49
CA THR A 352 5.99 -2.29 16.01
C THR A 352 7.28 -1.62 16.49
N GLY A 353 7.26 -0.45 17.13
CA GLY A 353 8.47 0.21 17.67
C GLY A 353 9.42 -0.74 18.43
N THR A 354 8.90 -1.76 19.11
CA THR A 354 9.69 -2.80 19.83
C THR A 354 9.99 -4.08 19.01
N ALA A 355 9.67 -4.06 17.72
CA ALA A 355 9.60 -5.19 16.79
C ALA A 355 8.50 -6.23 17.11
N ASP A 356 7.56 -5.90 17.98
CA ASP A 356 6.43 -6.78 18.31
C ASP A 356 5.23 -6.50 17.41
N VAL A 357 4.67 -7.57 16.82
CA VAL A 357 3.52 -7.55 15.92
C VAL A 357 2.43 -8.49 16.47
N CYS A 358 1.15 -8.22 16.20
CA CYS A 358 0.06 -9.15 16.56
C CYS A 358 0.24 -10.50 15.83
N SER A 359 -0.11 -11.61 16.48
CA SER A 359 0.23 -12.97 16.00
C SER A 359 -0.31 -13.29 14.61
N TYR A 360 -1.47 -12.74 14.25
CA TYR A 360 -2.15 -12.95 12.98
C TYR A 360 -1.85 -11.87 11.92
N CYS A 361 -1.06 -10.83 12.22
CA CYS A 361 -0.95 -9.67 11.34
C CYS A 361 -0.21 -10.00 10.03
N THR A 362 -0.89 -9.84 8.90
CA THR A 362 -0.38 -10.09 7.55
C THR A 362 -0.19 -8.80 6.74
N ILE A 363 0.09 -7.68 7.39
CA ILE A 363 0.43 -6.43 6.69
C ILE A 363 1.94 -6.42 6.45
N ALA A 364 2.36 -6.41 5.19
CA ALA A 364 3.77 -6.36 4.83
C ALA A 364 4.32 -4.94 5.05
N GLY A 365 5.48 -4.85 5.68
CA GLY A 365 6.05 -3.54 6.02
C GLY A 365 5.30 -2.82 7.14
N VAL A 366 4.46 -3.51 7.92
CA VAL A 366 3.76 -2.93 9.11
C VAL A 366 4.71 -2.27 10.10
N ALA A 367 5.97 -2.71 10.12
CA ALA A 367 7.03 -2.17 10.97
C ALA A 367 7.80 -0.97 10.38
N ASP A 368 7.52 -0.61 9.13
CA ASP A 368 8.10 0.53 8.42
C ASP A 368 7.31 1.81 8.76
N ILE A 369 7.59 2.34 9.94
CA ILE A 369 6.94 3.56 10.43
C ILE A 369 7.54 4.78 9.74
N ARG A 370 6.72 5.55 9.03
CA ARG A 370 7.14 6.78 8.34
C ARG A 370 6.16 7.91 8.57
N MET A 371 6.70 9.11 8.78
CA MET A 371 5.95 10.35 8.93
C MET A 371 6.04 11.16 7.63
N PRO A 372 4.94 11.76 7.16
CA PRO A 372 4.97 12.61 5.98
C PRO A 372 5.68 13.94 6.26
N MET A 373 6.05 14.64 5.20
CA MET A 373 6.33 16.07 5.28
C MET A 373 5.01 16.85 5.35
N THR A 374 5.00 17.99 6.04
CA THR A 374 3.83 18.89 6.09
C THR A 374 3.36 19.31 4.69
N GLU A 375 4.30 19.52 3.76
CA GLU A 375 3.98 19.87 2.36
C GLU A 375 3.21 18.77 1.63
N TYR A 376 3.50 17.49 1.91
CA TYR A 376 2.71 16.38 1.37
C TYR A 376 1.26 16.44 1.86
N LEU A 377 1.06 16.60 3.18
CA LEU A 377 -0.27 16.69 3.76
C LEU A 377 -1.05 17.87 3.20
N LYS A 378 -0.40 19.03 3.05
CA LYS A 378 -1.00 20.22 2.44
C LYS A 378 -1.51 19.94 1.03
N ARG A 379 -0.65 19.42 0.14
CA ARG A 379 -1.02 19.12 -1.25
C ARG A 379 -2.09 18.02 -1.35
N LEU A 380 -2.06 17.04 -0.45
CA LEU A 380 -3.09 16.01 -0.35
C LEU A 380 -4.46 16.62 -0.03
N LEU A 381 -4.52 17.51 0.97
CA LEU A 381 -5.74 18.22 1.35
C LEU A 381 -6.29 19.08 0.21
N GLU A 382 -5.43 19.86 -0.46
CA GLU A 382 -5.81 20.68 -1.62
C GLU A 382 -6.36 19.82 -2.76
N THR A 383 -5.75 18.66 -3.02
CA THR A 383 -6.20 17.70 -4.02
C THR A 383 -7.57 17.14 -3.67
N TYR A 384 -7.78 16.78 -2.39
CA TYR A 384 -9.05 16.17 -1.95
C TYR A 384 -10.18 17.20 -1.95
N GLN A 385 -9.90 18.43 -1.50
CA GLN A 385 -10.86 19.53 -1.53
C GLN A 385 -11.25 19.90 -2.96
N SER A 386 -10.28 20.03 -3.88
CA SER A 386 -10.56 20.36 -5.28
C SER A 386 -11.35 19.28 -6.01
N PHE A 387 -11.13 18.01 -5.65
CA PHE A 387 -11.91 16.87 -6.16
C PHE A 387 -13.29 16.71 -5.48
N GLY A 388 -13.54 17.43 -4.38
CA GLY A 388 -14.78 17.40 -3.63
C GLY A 388 -14.91 16.22 -2.66
N ILE A 389 -13.80 15.60 -2.25
CA ILE A 389 -13.79 14.58 -1.20
C ILE A 389 -14.14 15.23 0.14
N ASN A 390 -15.14 14.66 0.84
CA ASN A 390 -15.65 15.21 2.10
C ASN A 390 -15.71 14.18 3.24
N TYR A 391 -15.38 12.92 2.95
CA TYR A 391 -15.20 11.84 3.90
C TYR A 391 -13.94 11.05 3.54
N VAL A 392 -13.08 10.77 4.51
CA VAL A 392 -11.85 10.01 4.28
C VAL A 392 -11.74 8.81 5.20
N PHE A 393 -11.26 7.71 4.67
CA PHE A 393 -10.75 6.60 5.47
C PHE A 393 -9.23 6.56 5.35
N ASN A 394 -8.57 6.91 6.44
CA ASN A 394 -7.13 6.78 6.56
C ASN A 394 -6.71 5.30 6.66
N ALA A 395 -5.84 4.88 5.74
CA ALA A 395 -5.35 3.51 5.61
C ALA A 395 -4.03 3.23 6.37
N THR A 396 -3.56 4.16 7.21
CA THR A 396 -2.39 3.94 8.07
C THR A 396 -2.76 3.03 9.24
N ASP A 397 -1.95 2.00 9.52
CA ASP A 397 -2.27 0.91 10.47
C ASP A 397 -2.61 1.35 11.91
N SER A 398 -2.08 2.49 12.37
CA SER A 398 -2.41 3.07 13.69
C SER A 398 -2.19 4.58 13.73
N VAL A 399 -2.84 5.34 12.83
CA VAL A 399 -2.64 6.81 12.78
C VAL A 399 -3.15 7.52 14.02
N PHE A 400 -4.13 6.95 14.73
CA PHE A 400 -4.74 7.59 15.91
C PHE A 400 -3.67 8.09 16.90
N GLU A 401 -2.67 7.24 17.19
CA GLU A 401 -1.59 7.53 18.13
C GLU A 401 -0.45 8.39 17.56
N MET A 402 -0.44 8.63 16.25
CA MET A 402 0.58 9.46 15.59
C MET A 402 0.26 10.94 15.76
N ARG A 403 0.35 11.44 17.00
CA ARG A 403 -0.07 12.79 17.43
C ARG A 403 0.36 13.91 16.48
N SER A 404 1.58 13.87 15.95
CA SER A 404 2.08 14.91 15.03
C SER A 404 1.24 15.02 13.76
N VAL A 405 0.68 13.92 13.25
CA VAL A 405 -0.22 13.94 12.08
C VAL A 405 -1.47 14.77 12.38
N ALA A 406 -2.12 14.53 13.51
CA ALA A 406 -3.33 15.27 13.90
C ALA A 406 -3.03 16.77 14.08
N ILE A 407 -1.90 17.10 14.71
CA ILE A 407 -1.44 18.49 14.90
C ILE A 407 -1.17 19.16 13.54
N ASP A 408 -0.46 18.49 12.64
CA ASP A 408 -0.12 19.04 11.34
C ASP A 408 -1.39 19.28 10.51
N LEU A 409 -2.30 18.29 10.44
CA LEU A 409 -3.59 18.43 9.76
C LEU A 409 -4.40 19.60 10.33
N LYS A 410 -4.46 19.75 11.66
CA LYS A 410 -5.13 20.86 12.31
C LYS A 410 -4.49 22.20 11.95
N SER A 411 -3.16 22.28 11.94
CA SER A 411 -2.42 23.50 11.58
C SER A 411 -2.64 23.91 10.13
N LEU A 412 -2.88 22.94 9.25
CA LEU A 412 -3.21 23.14 7.84
C LEU A 412 -4.68 23.47 7.59
N GLY A 413 -5.51 23.52 8.65
CA GLY A 413 -6.94 23.76 8.51
C GLY A 413 -7.71 22.60 7.86
N ALA A 414 -7.22 21.37 8.00
CA ALA A 414 -7.91 20.18 7.48
C ALA A 414 -9.31 20.07 8.10
N PHE A 415 -10.31 19.85 7.24
CA PHE A 415 -11.68 19.67 7.68
C PHE A 415 -12.45 18.77 6.71
N PHE A 416 -13.01 17.67 7.21
CA PHE A 416 -13.82 16.72 6.47
C PHE A 416 -15.26 16.73 7.02
N PRO A 417 -16.21 17.42 6.37
CA PRO A 417 -17.51 17.69 6.96
C PRO A 417 -18.34 16.42 7.19
N GLU A 418 -18.16 15.38 6.35
CA GLU A 418 -18.88 14.12 6.52
C GLU A 418 -18.15 13.11 7.43
N GLY A 419 -16.91 13.42 7.83
CA GLY A 419 -16.18 12.68 8.85
C GLY A 419 -14.80 12.15 8.44
N ILE A 420 -14.17 11.47 9.39
CA ILE A 420 -12.93 10.71 9.20
C ILE A 420 -13.14 9.30 9.77
N MET A 421 -12.71 8.30 9.03
CA MET A 421 -12.45 6.96 9.53
C MET A 421 -10.94 6.74 9.63
N LEU A 422 -10.48 6.14 10.72
CA LEU A 422 -9.06 5.86 10.92
C LEU A 422 -8.83 4.59 11.73
N TYR A 423 -7.65 4.00 11.64
CA TYR A 423 -7.24 2.93 12.54
C TYR A 423 -6.56 3.47 13.80
N GLY A 424 -6.83 2.80 14.92
CA GLY A 424 -6.16 3.01 16.19
C GLY A 424 -6.07 1.72 17.01
N ARG A 425 -5.26 1.72 18.06
CA ARG A 425 -5.21 0.61 19.02
C ARG A 425 -6.00 0.97 20.28
N ALA A 426 -6.64 -0.02 20.91
CA ALA A 426 -7.31 0.17 22.19
C ALA A 426 -6.39 0.84 23.24
N TRP A 427 -5.11 0.47 23.25
CA TRP A 427 -4.08 1.14 24.06
C TRP A 427 -4.06 2.66 23.83
N GLY A 428 -4.01 3.11 22.57
CA GLY A 428 -4.01 4.53 22.24
C GLY A 428 -5.25 5.25 22.75
N LEU A 429 -6.43 4.66 22.52
CA LEU A 429 -7.70 5.26 22.96
C LEU A 429 -7.83 5.28 24.50
N ALA A 430 -7.30 4.28 25.20
CA ALA A 430 -7.34 4.20 26.65
C ALA A 430 -6.43 5.25 27.31
N HIS A 431 -5.22 5.44 26.78
CA HIS A 431 -4.16 6.24 27.41
C HIS A 431 -4.02 7.66 26.84
N HIS A 432 -4.60 7.93 25.66
CA HIS A 432 -4.58 9.25 25.02
C HIS A 432 -5.99 9.72 24.61
N PRO A 433 -6.96 9.80 25.55
CA PRO A 433 -8.33 10.22 25.25
C PRO A 433 -8.41 11.62 24.64
N GLU A 434 -7.46 12.51 24.92
CA GLU A 434 -7.39 13.84 24.33
C GLU A 434 -7.23 13.80 22.80
N LEU A 435 -6.61 12.76 22.24
CA LEU A 435 -6.45 12.63 20.79
C LEU A 435 -7.80 12.38 20.10
N ILE A 436 -8.79 11.80 20.78
CA ILE A 436 -10.15 11.65 20.22
C ILE A 436 -10.73 13.03 19.89
N HIS A 437 -10.55 14.00 20.79
CA HIS A 437 -11.00 15.37 20.57
C HIS A 437 -10.21 16.10 19.49
N GLU A 438 -8.89 15.89 19.42
CA GLU A 438 -8.06 16.44 18.34
C GLU A 438 -8.54 15.94 16.97
N TRP A 439 -8.76 14.64 16.81
CA TRP A 439 -9.28 14.06 15.58
C TRP A 439 -10.72 14.50 15.27
N LEU A 440 -11.60 14.56 16.28
CA LEU A 440 -12.97 15.06 16.12
C LEU A 440 -13.00 16.51 15.59
N SER A 441 -12.04 17.34 16.01
CA SER A 441 -11.96 18.75 15.59
C SER A 441 -11.70 18.93 14.08
N LEU A 442 -11.25 17.88 13.40
CA LEU A 442 -11.04 17.85 11.94
C LEU A 442 -12.28 17.41 11.16
N THR A 443 -13.42 17.21 11.84
CA THR A 443 -14.64 16.62 11.26
C THR A 443 -15.87 17.46 11.53
N GLY A 444 -16.95 17.26 10.76
CA GLY A 444 -18.28 17.77 11.07
C GLY A 444 -18.98 17.11 12.26
N GLY A 445 -18.25 16.33 13.07
CA GLY A 445 -18.76 15.62 14.25
C GLY A 445 -18.75 14.09 14.14
N ARG A 446 -18.25 13.52 13.03
CA ARG A 446 -18.17 12.08 12.82
C ARG A 446 -16.72 11.60 12.71
N LEU A 447 -16.22 11.06 13.82
CA LEU A 447 -14.96 10.30 13.86
C LEU A 447 -15.29 8.82 14.08
N LEU A 448 -14.97 7.96 13.12
CA LEU A 448 -15.07 6.51 13.25
C LEU A 448 -13.68 5.91 13.46
N ILE A 449 -13.46 5.27 14.60
CA ILE A 449 -12.18 4.65 14.92
C ILE A 449 -12.33 3.14 14.74
N ASN A 450 -11.51 2.55 13.86
CA ASN A 450 -11.41 1.11 13.68
C ASN A 450 -10.32 0.55 14.62
N VAL A 451 -10.69 -0.39 15.48
CA VAL A 451 -9.81 -0.91 16.54
C VAL A 451 -9.85 -2.44 16.57
N GLY A 452 -8.69 -3.08 16.40
CA GLY A 452 -8.56 -4.49 16.75
C GLY A 452 -8.60 -4.67 18.26
N MET A 453 -9.73 -5.08 18.84
CA MET A 453 -9.83 -5.44 20.27
C MET A 453 -9.64 -6.94 20.48
N ASP A 454 -10.01 -7.75 19.47
CA ASP A 454 -9.75 -9.17 19.25
C ASP A 454 -10.38 -10.15 20.23
N SER A 455 -10.40 -9.87 21.54
CA SER A 455 -10.96 -10.79 22.52
C SER A 455 -11.45 -10.07 23.78
N GLY A 456 -12.42 -10.67 24.46
CA GLY A 456 -12.87 -10.27 25.79
C GLY A 456 -12.19 -11.04 26.94
N ASP A 457 -11.18 -11.85 26.65
CA ASP A 457 -10.42 -12.61 27.66
C ASP A 457 -8.94 -12.20 27.71
N GLU A 458 -8.44 -11.88 28.91
CA GLU A 458 -7.06 -11.41 29.09
C GLU A 458 -6.03 -12.45 28.63
N ARG A 459 -6.23 -13.74 28.91
CA ARG A 459 -5.26 -14.79 28.56
C ARG A 459 -5.11 -14.90 27.05
N ILE A 460 -6.20 -14.79 26.31
CA ILE A 460 -6.19 -14.83 24.84
C ILE A 460 -5.51 -13.59 24.26
N LEU A 461 -5.81 -12.41 24.81
CA LEU A 461 -5.12 -11.17 24.43
C LEU A 461 -3.62 -11.26 24.71
N GLU A 462 -3.20 -11.91 25.79
CA GLU A 462 -1.80 -12.04 26.18
C GLU A 462 -1.02 -13.06 25.37
N ARG A 463 -1.60 -14.26 25.18
CA ARG A 463 -0.86 -15.44 24.74
C ARG A 463 -1.28 -15.94 23.37
N GLY A 464 -2.56 -15.80 23.00
CA GLY A 464 -3.08 -16.24 21.71
C GLY A 464 -2.83 -15.19 20.61
N VAL A 465 -3.41 -14.01 20.80
CA VAL A 465 -3.26 -12.88 19.86
C VAL A 465 -1.94 -12.13 20.07
N MET A 466 -1.44 -12.13 21.31
CA MET A 466 -0.28 -11.35 21.75
C MET A 466 -0.46 -9.83 21.52
N LYS A 467 -1.51 -9.22 22.07
CA LYS A 467 -1.71 -7.77 22.11
C LYS A 467 -0.67 -7.08 23.00
N ALA A 468 -0.36 -5.83 22.69
CA ALA A 468 0.60 -5.03 23.46
C ALA A 468 -0.15 -4.27 24.56
N SER A 469 0.44 -4.23 25.75
CA SER A 469 0.02 -3.37 26.86
C SER A 469 1.28 -2.83 27.56
N GLN A 470 1.18 -1.65 28.16
CA GLN A 470 2.23 -1.08 29.00
C GLN A 470 1.93 -1.19 30.51
N PHE A 471 0.67 -1.40 30.90
CA PHE A 471 0.23 -1.28 32.30
C PHE A 471 -0.53 -2.50 32.85
N GLY A 472 -0.54 -3.62 32.12
CA GLY A 472 -0.71 -4.94 32.72
C GLY A 472 -2.04 -5.67 32.44
N SER A 473 -3.11 -4.99 32.01
CA SER A 473 -4.33 -5.68 31.53
C SER A 473 -4.79 -5.09 30.20
N ARG A 474 -4.76 -5.94 29.16
CA ARG A 474 -5.24 -5.62 27.81
C ARG A 474 -6.76 -5.55 27.76
N LEU A 475 -7.44 -6.35 28.58
CA LEU A 475 -8.90 -6.31 28.67
C LEU A 475 -9.40 -5.02 29.32
N GLU A 476 -8.76 -4.56 30.41
CA GLU A 476 -9.14 -3.29 31.02
C GLU A 476 -8.79 -2.10 30.11
N GLU A 477 -7.70 -2.17 29.34
CA GLU A 477 -7.41 -1.20 28.28
C GLU A 477 -8.51 -1.16 27.22
N ASN A 478 -8.99 -2.32 26.74
CA ASN A 478 -10.14 -2.39 25.84
C ASN A 478 -11.39 -1.74 26.45
N ARG A 479 -11.70 -2.03 27.73
CA ARG A 479 -12.84 -1.43 28.44
C ARG A 479 -12.68 0.08 28.60
N GLN A 480 -11.49 0.56 28.94
CA GLN A 480 -11.23 1.98 29.10
C GLN A 480 -11.29 2.73 27.77
N ALA A 481 -10.79 2.15 26.69
CA ALA A 481 -10.94 2.68 25.34
C ALA A 481 -12.42 2.91 24.98
N ILE A 482 -13.28 1.92 25.24
CA ILE A 482 -14.73 2.02 24.99
C ILE A 482 -15.37 3.14 25.82
N ARG A 483 -15.01 3.27 27.10
CA ARG A 483 -15.51 4.37 27.95
C ARG A 483 -15.07 5.73 27.42
N ASN A 484 -13.82 5.85 26.96
CA ASN A 484 -13.29 7.10 26.40
C ASN A 484 -13.98 7.48 25.08
N VAL A 485 -14.23 6.51 24.19
CA VAL A 485 -15.03 6.73 22.97
C VAL A 485 -16.43 7.22 23.32
N ALA A 486 -17.10 6.53 24.26
CA ALA A 486 -18.45 6.88 24.68
C ALA A 486 -18.53 8.32 25.21
N ALA A 487 -17.58 8.69 26.08
CA ALA A 487 -17.51 10.00 26.68
C ALA A 487 -17.22 11.12 25.66
N ALA A 488 -16.40 10.84 24.65
CA ALA A 488 -15.99 11.83 23.66
C ALA A 488 -17.02 12.04 22.53
N GLY A 489 -17.95 11.11 22.34
CA GLY A 489 -18.93 11.18 21.24
C GLY A 489 -18.42 10.63 19.91
N ALA A 490 -17.28 9.93 19.90
CA ALA A 490 -16.78 9.26 18.71
C ALA A 490 -17.52 7.95 18.44
N HIS A 491 -17.36 7.41 17.23
CA HIS A 491 -17.91 6.13 16.82
C HIS A 491 -16.83 5.05 16.81
N LEU A 492 -17.23 3.81 17.07
CA LEU A 492 -16.36 2.65 17.09
C LEU A 492 -16.76 1.64 16.02
N HIS A 493 -15.75 1.18 15.28
CA HIS A 493 -15.76 -0.13 14.64
C HIS A 493 -14.67 -0.95 15.34
N TYR A 494 -14.97 -2.15 15.82
CA TYR A 494 -13.92 -3.01 16.38
C TYR A 494 -14.05 -4.47 15.96
N SER A 495 -12.96 -5.22 16.04
CA SER A 495 -12.96 -6.64 15.71
C SER A 495 -12.92 -7.56 16.93
N LEU A 496 -13.49 -8.76 16.76
CA LEU A 496 -13.28 -9.94 17.61
C LEU A 496 -12.78 -11.11 16.76
N VAL A 497 -11.91 -11.94 17.31
CA VAL A 497 -11.32 -13.10 16.63
C VAL A 497 -11.52 -14.33 17.51
N PHE A 498 -12.23 -15.33 17.00
CA PHE A 498 -12.46 -16.59 17.70
C PHE A 498 -11.58 -17.70 17.13
N GLY A 499 -10.85 -18.43 17.97
CA GLY A 499 -9.95 -19.50 17.51
C GLY A 499 -8.47 -19.18 17.63
N SER A 500 -8.13 -18.18 18.45
CA SER A 500 -6.74 -17.90 18.77
C SER A 500 -6.10 -19.09 19.51
N PRO A 501 -4.76 -19.24 19.53
CA PRO A 501 -4.13 -20.32 20.26
C PRO A 501 -4.55 -20.33 21.74
N GLY A 502 -4.98 -21.49 22.24
CA GLY A 502 -5.51 -21.68 23.59
C GLY A 502 -6.95 -21.21 23.82
N GLU A 503 -7.69 -20.85 22.77
CA GLU A 503 -9.13 -20.51 22.87
C GLU A 503 -9.93 -21.69 23.41
N THR A 504 -10.85 -21.42 24.34
CA THR A 504 -11.80 -22.39 24.89
C THR A 504 -13.23 -21.85 24.76
N ARG A 505 -14.23 -22.69 24.99
CA ARG A 505 -15.63 -22.22 25.04
C ARG A 505 -15.83 -21.10 26.07
N GLU A 506 -15.17 -21.18 27.22
CA GLU A 506 -15.22 -20.16 28.27
C GLU A 506 -14.65 -18.81 27.78
N THR A 507 -13.53 -18.82 27.04
CA THR A 507 -12.95 -17.57 26.53
C THR A 507 -13.76 -16.98 25.36
N CYS A 508 -14.42 -17.84 24.56
CA CYS A 508 -15.44 -17.39 23.61
C CYS A 508 -16.62 -16.72 24.32
N GLU A 509 -17.15 -17.33 25.38
CA GLU A 509 -18.24 -16.76 26.18
C GLU A 509 -17.88 -15.39 26.76
N LYS A 510 -16.69 -15.23 27.35
CA LYS A 510 -16.19 -13.92 27.82
C LYS A 510 -16.09 -12.88 26.70
N SER A 511 -15.71 -13.29 25.50
CA SER A 511 -15.65 -12.41 24.33
C SER A 511 -17.06 -11.97 23.88
N LEU A 512 -18.04 -12.87 23.95
CA LEU A 512 -19.45 -12.54 23.71
C LEU A 512 -20.03 -11.63 24.81
N GLU A 513 -19.69 -11.86 26.08
CA GLU A 513 -20.06 -10.96 27.19
C GLU A 513 -19.46 -9.57 27.03
N PHE A 514 -18.19 -9.49 26.62
CA PHE A 514 -17.53 -8.23 26.29
C PHE A 514 -18.23 -7.51 25.14
N PHE A 515 -18.66 -8.25 24.11
CA PHE A 515 -19.46 -7.70 23.00
C PHE A 515 -20.80 -7.13 23.47
N GLU A 516 -21.59 -7.87 24.25
CA GLU A 516 -22.87 -7.38 24.75
C GLU A 516 -22.71 -6.17 25.68
N TRP A 517 -21.67 -6.18 26.52
CA TRP A 517 -21.32 -5.03 27.33
C TRP A 517 -21.00 -3.81 26.44
N THR A 518 -20.18 -3.98 25.40
CA THR A 518 -19.79 -2.91 24.47
C THR A 518 -21.01 -2.31 23.77
N ARG A 519 -21.93 -3.15 23.28
CA ARG A 519 -23.20 -2.72 22.68
C ARG A 519 -24.03 -1.88 23.64
N SER A 520 -24.11 -2.30 24.91
CA SER A 520 -24.88 -1.61 25.93
C SER A 520 -24.33 -0.22 26.25
N VAL A 521 -22.99 -0.08 26.24
CA VAL A 521 -22.28 1.16 26.56
C VAL A 521 -22.34 2.15 25.40
N LEU A 522 -22.02 1.71 24.18
CA LEU A 522 -21.89 2.59 23.01
C LEU A 522 -23.21 2.85 22.30
N ARG A 523 -24.17 1.92 22.34
CA ARG A 523 -25.47 2.05 21.63
C ARG A 523 -25.23 2.49 20.18
N GLY A 524 -25.83 3.60 19.73
CA GLY A 524 -25.68 4.13 18.38
C GLY A 524 -24.28 4.64 18.00
N GLN A 525 -23.34 4.70 18.94
CA GLN A 525 -21.92 4.98 18.66
C GLN A 525 -21.15 3.73 18.22
N LEU A 526 -21.68 2.53 18.47
CA LEU A 526 -21.12 1.31 17.91
C LEU A 526 -21.63 1.14 16.49
N ASP A 527 -20.78 1.47 15.53
CA ASP A 527 -21.10 1.33 14.12
C ASP A 527 -21.02 -0.13 13.71
N GLN A 528 -19.99 -0.85 14.17
CA GLN A 528 -19.83 -2.26 13.86
C GLN A 528 -18.96 -3.02 14.87
N CYS A 529 -19.31 -4.28 15.12
CA CYS A 529 -18.37 -5.28 15.63
C CYS A 529 -18.17 -6.34 14.54
N GLU A 530 -16.97 -6.40 13.96
CA GLU A 530 -16.60 -7.41 12.97
C GLU A 530 -15.98 -8.60 13.70
N ALA A 531 -16.78 -9.64 13.93
CA ALA A 531 -16.25 -10.92 14.39
C ALA A 531 -15.76 -11.74 13.21
N ASP A 532 -14.66 -12.44 13.40
CA ASP A 532 -14.14 -13.41 12.45
C ASP A 532 -13.57 -14.63 13.20
N ILE A 533 -13.27 -15.68 12.45
CA ILE A 533 -12.48 -16.79 12.94
C ILE A 533 -10.99 -16.42 12.87
N TYR A 534 -10.18 -16.99 13.75
CA TYR A 534 -8.74 -16.92 13.58
C TYR A 534 -8.41 -17.60 12.26
N TRP A 535 -7.54 -16.97 11.48
CA TRP A 535 -7.16 -17.46 10.18
C TRP A 535 -5.65 -17.45 10.05
N LEU A 536 -5.07 -18.62 9.85
CA LEU A 536 -3.63 -18.77 9.66
C LEU A 536 -3.26 -18.37 8.24
N ASN A 537 -2.33 -17.43 8.11
CA ASN A 537 -1.83 -17.00 6.81
C ASN A 537 -0.31 -16.80 6.82
N HIS A 538 0.31 -16.97 5.66
CA HIS A 538 1.74 -16.74 5.44
C HIS A 538 2.13 -15.30 5.77
N GLY A 539 3.35 -15.12 6.26
CA GLY A 539 3.90 -13.81 6.61
C GLY A 539 3.49 -13.30 7.98
N SER A 540 2.43 -13.83 8.60
CA SER A 540 2.08 -13.52 9.99
C SER A 540 3.12 -14.10 10.97
N PRO A 541 3.28 -13.56 12.19
CA PRO A 541 4.13 -14.20 13.20
C PRO A 541 3.75 -15.65 13.51
N ALA A 542 2.45 -15.99 13.47
CA ALA A 542 1.97 -17.36 13.67
C ALA A 542 2.38 -18.32 12.54
N SER A 543 2.66 -17.81 11.33
CA SER A 543 3.13 -18.62 10.19
C SER A 543 4.47 -19.32 10.43
N ARG A 544 5.20 -18.94 11.48
CA ARG A 544 6.35 -19.71 11.98
C ARG A 544 6.02 -21.19 12.20
N VAL A 545 4.77 -21.52 12.46
CA VAL A 545 4.29 -22.91 12.58
C VAL A 545 4.63 -23.76 11.35
N PHE A 546 4.75 -23.19 10.15
CA PHE A 546 5.13 -23.94 8.95
C PHE A 546 6.60 -24.37 8.91
N HIS A 547 7.45 -23.75 9.74
CA HIS A 547 8.91 -23.92 9.69
C HIS A 547 9.51 -24.44 11.00
N ASP A 548 8.79 -24.33 12.11
CA ASP A 548 9.31 -24.62 13.44
C ASP A 548 8.36 -25.52 14.24
N TYR A 549 8.74 -26.80 14.34
CA TYR A 549 8.03 -27.79 15.14
C TYR A 549 8.00 -27.44 16.64
N GLY A 550 9.08 -26.88 17.18
CA GLY A 550 9.13 -26.48 18.59
C GLY A 550 8.13 -25.36 18.90
N TYR A 551 7.94 -24.44 17.95
CA TYR A 551 6.88 -23.42 18.04
C TYR A 551 5.47 -24.04 17.95
N ALA A 552 5.25 -25.02 17.07
CA ALA A 552 3.99 -25.75 17.01
C ALA A 552 3.66 -26.45 18.35
N GLN A 553 4.65 -27.06 19.01
CA GLN A 553 4.47 -27.65 20.34
C GLN A 553 4.10 -26.59 21.39
N GLN A 554 4.71 -25.40 21.33
CA GLN A 554 4.35 -24.30 22.22
C GLN A 554 2.90 -23.86 22.01
N LEU A 555 2.45 -23.71 20.77
CA LEU A 555 1.06 -23.36 20.46
C LEU A 555 0.08 -24.43 20.96
N ALA A 556 0.38 -25.71 20.75
CA ALA A 556 -0.46 -26.82 21.22
C ALA A 556 -0.57 -26.82 22.75
N SER A 557 0.52 -26.52 23.45
CA SER A 557 0.52 -26.45 24.92
C SER A 557 -0.39 -25.34 25.48
N LEU A 558 -0.67 -24.28 24.72
CA LEU A 558 -1.62 -23.23 25.13
C LEU A 558 -3.06 -23.75 25.22
N ALA A 559 -3.39 -24.81 24.48
CA ALA A 559 -4.67 -25.50 24.50
C ALA A 559 -4.64 -26.79 25.34
N ASP A 560 -3.59 -26.98 26.16
CA ASP A 560 -3.35 -28.22 26.92
C ASP A 560 -3.30 -29.47 26.01
N LYS A 561 -2.77 -29.30 24.79
CA LYS A 561 -2.60 -30.35 23.77
C LYS A 561 -1.13 -30.61 23.47
N GLU A 562 -0.88 -31.74 22.81
CA GLU A 562 0.40 -32.07 22.20
C GLU A 562 0.21 -32.30 20.70
N ILE A 563 1.25 -32.02 19.91
CA ILE A 563 1.30 -32.33 18.48
C ILE A 563 2.57 -33.14 18.21
N SER A 564 2.43 -34.24 17.48
CA SER A 564 3.57 -35.08 17.07
C SER A 564 4.31 -34.45 15.88
N PHE A 565 5.55 -34.86 15.64
CA PHE A 565 6.32 -34.40 14.50
C PHE A 565 5.65 -34.79 13.18
N GLU A 566 5.15 -36.03 13.08
CA GLU A 566 4.49 -36.54 11.89
C GLU A 566 3.20 -35.77 11.58
N THR A 567 2.42 -35.44 12.62
CA THR A 567 1.21 -34.62 12.46
C THR A 567 1.54 -33.20 12.04
N TRP A 568 2.55 -32.58 12.67
CA TRP A 568 3.01 -31.25 12.29
C TRP A 568 3.52 -31.20 10.85
N GLU A 569 4.31 -32.19 10.45
CA GLU A 569 4.86 -32.30 9.11
C GLU A 569 3.74 -32.39 8.06
N HIS A 570 2.74 -33.22 8.36
CA HIS A 570 1.60 -33.45 7.49
C HIS A 570 0.62 -32.28 7.44
N CYS A 571 0.29 -31.63 8.55
CA CYS A 571 -0.75 -30.60 8.58
C CYS A 571 -0.21 -29.20 8.28
N PHE A 572 1.07 -28.92 8.54
CA PHE A 572 1.64 -27.58 8.41
C PHE A 572 2.88 -27.57 7.53
N HIS A 573 3.95 -28.29 7.89
CA HIS A 573 5.26 -28.12 7.25
C HIS A 573 5.25 -28.34 5.73
N ARG A 574 4.46 -29.30 5.24
CA ARG A 574 4.33 -29.57 3.81
C ARG A 574 3.74 -28.39 3.01
N HIS A 575 3.05 -27.47 3.66
CA HIS A 575 2.39 -26.32 3.04
C HIS A 575 3.20 -25.03 3.13
N ARG A 576 4.42 -25.07 3.67
CA ARG A 576 5.32 -23.90 3.79
C ARG A 576 5.58 -23.15 2.47
N ASP A 577 5.52 -23.88 1.35
CA ASP A 577 5.79 -23.38 0.00
C ASP A 577 4.49 -23.15 -0.82
N SER A 578 3.31 -23.29 -0.20
CA SER A 578 2.01 -22.98 -0.84
C SER A 578 1.81 -21.49 -1.06
N LEU A 579 1.11 -21.06 -2.11
CA LEU A 579 0.88 -19.64 -2.35
C LEU A 579 -0.11 -19.02 -1.37
N ALA A 580 -1.16 -19.77 -1.03
CA ALA A 580 -2.12 -19.45 0.00
C ALA A 580 -2.21 -20.64 0.96
N VAL A 581 -2.52 -20.37 2.24
CA VAL A 581 -2.70 -21.42 3.25
C VAL A 581 -3.96 -22.22 2.91
N PRO A 582 -3.85 -23.54 2.70
CA PRO A 582 -5.01 -24.38 2.39
C PRO A 582 -5.98 -24.49 3.57
N TRP A 583 -7.26 -24.72 3.27
CA TRP A 583 -8.31 -24.86 4.29
C TRP A 583 -8.05 -26.01 5.29
N GLU A 584 -7.45 -27.11 4.85
CA GLU A 584 -7.06 -28.23 5.74
C GLU A 584 -6.06 -27.82 6.83
N CYS A 585 -5.21 -26.81 6.58
CA CYS A 585 -4.35 -26.23 7.61
C CYS A 585 -5.17 -25.45 8.65
N GLU A 586 -6.26 -24.80 8.21
CA GLU A 586 -7.16 -24.08 9.10
C GLU A 586 -7.91 -25.07 10.01
N GLU A 587 -8.45 -26.16 9.47
CA GLU A 587 -9.07 -27.21 10.29
C GLU A 587 -8.09 -27.80 11.31
N ALA A 588 -6.87 -28.12 10.86
CA ALA A 588 -5.81 -28.61 11.74
C ALA A 588 -5.40 -27.59 12.82
N TRP A 589 -5.49 -26.28 12.53
CA TRP A 589 -5.22 -25.23 13.51
C TRP A 589 -6.16 -25.34 14.71
N TYR A 590 -7.47 -25.46 14.45
CA TYR A 590 -8.47 -25.64 15.52
C TYR A 590 -8.25 -26.95 16.29
N ASP A 591 -7.96 -28.03 15.57
CA ASP A 591 -7.75 -29.36 16.15
C ASP A 591 -6.54 -29.44 17.08
N HIS A 592 -5.46 -28.69 16.79
CA HIS A 592 -4.20 -28.82 17.53
C HIS A 592 -3.88 -27.64 18.45
N PHE A 593 -4.34 -26.43 18.15
CA PHE A 593 -3.93 -25.22 18.86
C PHE A 593 -5.05 -24.52 19.62
N THR A 594 -6.28 -25.02 19.54
CA THR A 594 -7.42 -24.50 20.30
C THR A 594 -8.17 -25.63 20.99
N SER A 595 -9.07 -25.31 21.93
CA SER A 595 -10.00 -26.27 22.55
C SER A 595 -11.43 -26.13 22.03
N ILE A 596 -11.59 -25.42 20.91
CA ILE A 596 -12.85 -25.29 20.19
C ILE A 596 -12.68 -25.83 18.76
N THR A 597 -13.78 -26.16 18.12
CA THR A 597 -13.81 -26.50 16.69
C THR A 597 -14.00 -25.25 15.84
N VAL A 598 -13.67 -25.35 14.55
CA VAL A 598 -13.96 -24.27 13.58
C VAL A 598 -15.46 -23.96 13.53
N GLU A 599 -16.34 -24.96 13.66
CA GLU A 599 -17.79 -24.76 13.71
C GLU A 599 -18.24 -23.98 14.96
N GLU A 600 -17.55 -24.15 16.09
CA GLU A 600 -17.82 -23.37 17.31
C GLU A 600 -17.37 -21.92 17.17
N ALA A 601 -16.20 -21.68 16.58
CA ALA A 601 -15.75 -20.34 16.24
C ALA A 601 -16.73 -19.64 15.28
N GLN A 602 -17.17 -20.34 14.22
CA GLN A 602 -18.18 -19.86 13.28
C GLN A 602 -19.54 -19.57 13.95
N LYS A 603 -19.95 -20.39 14.94
CA LYS A 603 -21.17 -20.11 15.71
C LYS A 603 -21.05 -18.82 16.52
N CYS A 604 -19.89 -18.57 17.12
CA CYS A 604 -19.62 -17.33 17.86
C CYS A 604 -19.63 -16.12 16.92
N ASN A 605 -18.96 -16.22 15.77
CA ASN A 605 -19.03 -15.18 14.73
C ASN A 605 -20.48 -14.90 14.33
N ALA A 606 -21.23 -15.93 13.92
CA ALA A 606 -22.63 -15.79 13.51
C ALA A 606 -23.54 -15.21 14.60
N GLN A 607 -23.23 -15.42 15.88
CA GLN A 607 -23.94 -14.78 16.99
C GLN A 607 -23.70 -13.28 17.02
N VAL A 608 -22.44 -12.83 16.89
CA VAL A 608 -22.08 -11.41 16.79
C VAL A 608 -22.72 -10.78 15.55
N SER A 609 -22.62 -11.41 14.37
CA SER A 609 -23.19 -10.85 13.13
C SER A 609 -24.72 -10.70 13.22
N ARG A 610 -25.43 -11.69 13.78
CA ARG A 610 -26.89 -11.60 14.00
C ARG A 610 -27.26 -10.49 14.96
N ALA A 611 -26.51 -10.35 16.05
CA ALA A 611 -26.71 -9.30 17.03
C ALA A 611 -26.47 -7.90 16.43
N MET A 612 -25.42 -7.72 15.63
CA MET A 612 -25.13 -6.46 14.94
C MET A 612 -26.16 -6.13 13.87
N THR A 613 -26.68 -7.11 13.13
CA THR A 613 -27.76 -6.90 12.15
C THR A 613 -29.02 -6.28 12.78
N ALA A 614 -29.30 -6.61 14.04
CA ALA A 614 -30.42 -6.07 14.80
C ALA A 614 -30.07 -4.82 15.63
N HIS A 615 -28.80 -4.39 15.62
CA HIS A 615 -28.32 -3.28 16.44
C HIS A 615 -28.67 -1.94 15.81
N GLU A 616 -29.19 -1.01 16.63
CA GLU A 616 -29.68 0.27 16.14
C GLU A 616 -28.56 1.08 15.51
N GLY A 617 -28.79 1.48 14.25
CA GLY A 617 -27.82 2.23 13.49
C GLY A 617 -26.57 1.42 13.16
N ALA A 618 -26.54 0.09 13.23
CA ALA A 618 -25.37 -0.65 12.79
C ALA A 618 -25.08 -0.45 11.29
N ALA A 619 -23.81 -0.40 10.95
CA ALA A 619 -23.35 -0.69 9.62
C ALA A 619 -23.60 -2.18 9.32
N PRO A 620 -23.95 -2.55 8.08
CA PRO A 620 -24.00 -3.97 7.74
C PRO A 620 -22.58 -4.57 7.78
N GLY A 621 -22.49 -5.81 8.24
CA GLY A 621 -21.25 -6.55 8.37
C GLY A 621 -20.92 -7.41 7.17
N ARG A 622 -19.63 -7.74 7.01
CA ARG A 622 -19.16 -8.64 5.97
C ARG A 622 -19.70 -10.07 6.20
N PRO A 623 -20.25 -10.75 5.18
CA PRO A 623 -20.38 -12.20 5.22
C PRO A 623 -18.98 -12.86 5.21
N ASP A 624 -18.86 -14.09 5.74
CA ASP A 624 -17.59 -14.86 5.80
C ASP A 624 -16.91 -14.97 4.42
N MET A 625 -15.98 -14.06 4.10
CA MET A 625 -15.32 -14.02 2.77
C MET A 625 -14.44 -15.24 2.50
N PHE A 626 -13.93 -15.87 3.56
CA PHE A 626 -12.99 -16.98 3.45
C PHE A 626 -13.67 -18.34 3.25
N ARG A 627 -14.99 -18.44 3.51
CA ARG A 627 -15.75 -19.67 3.26
C ARG A 627 -16.06 -19.88 1.78
N THR A 628 -15.98 -18.82 0.96
CA THR A 628 -16.18 -18.85 -0.50
C THR A 628 -14.86 -19.07 -1.25
N ALA A 629 -13.79 -18.37 -0.85
CA ALA A 629 -12.50 -18.40 -1.56
C ALA A 629 -11.78 -19.77 -1.57
N PHE A 630 -12.08 -20.66 -0.61
CA PHE A 630 -11.36 -21.92 -0.41
C PHE A 630 -12.23 -23.17 -0.48
N ARG A 631 -13.45 -23.10 -1.03
CA ARG A 631 -14.18 -24.35 -1.34
C ARG A 631 -13.39 -25.10 -2.41
N PRO A 632 -13.00 -26.37 -2.20
CA PRO A 632 -12.52 -27.18 -3.30
C PRO A 632 -13.65 -27.27 -4.34
N SER A 633 -13.30 -26.97 -5.59
CA SER A 633 -14.16 -27.13 -6.76
C SER A 633 -14.63 -28.57 -6.93
#